data_AF-A0A078J696-F1
#
_entry.id   AF-A0A078J696-F1
#
_cell.length_a   1.000
_cell.length_b   1.000
_cell.length_c   1.000
_cell.angle_alpha   90.00
_cell.angle_beta   90.00
_cell.angle_gamma   90.00
#
_symmetry.space_group_name_H-M   'P 1'
#
loop_
_entity.id
_entity.type
_entity.pdbx_description
1 polymer ?
#
loop_
_entity_poly.entity_id
_entity_poly.type
_entity_poly.pdbx_seq_one_letter_code
_entity_poly.pdbx_strand_id
1 'polypeptide(L)'
;MSNIDIEGIMKDLPNDGRTPKTKIVCTLGPASRSVPMIEKLLKAGMNVARFNFSHGSHEYHQETLDNLRAAMQNTGMLAAVMLDTKGPEIRTGFLKDGNPIQLKEGQEITISTDYDIKGDEKTISMSYKKLPVDVQPGHTILCADGSISLAVLSCDPKAGTVRCRCENTAMLGERKNVNLPGVVVDLPTLTEKDVEDILKWGVPNKIDMIALSFYNVDVQG
;
A
#
# COMPACT_ATOMS: atom_id res chain seq x y z
N MET A 1 -23.86 -18.11 -19.33
CA MET A 1 -22.71 -18.89 -19.80
C MET A 1 -21.93 -18.03 -20.77
N SER A 2 -20.65 -17.79 -20.52
CA SER A 2 -19.78 -17.16 -21.50
C SER A 2 -19.68 -18.10 -22.71
N ASN A 3 -19.97 -17.61 -23.92
CA ASN A 3 -19.77 -18.36 -25.15
C ASN A 3 -18.27 -18.43 -25.43
N ILE A 4 -17.59 -19.38 -24.79
CA ILE A 4 -16.17 -19.65 -24.99
C ILE A 4 -16.07 -20.64 -26.16
N ASP A 5 -15.36 -20.24 -27.20
CA ASP A 5 -15.09 -21.04 -28.39
C ASP A 5 -13.58 -21.20 -28.55
N ILE A 6 -13.12 -22.45 -28.76
CA ILE A 6 -11.71 -22.80 -28.93
C ILE A 6 -11.13 -22.11 -30.16
N GLU A 7 -11.90 -21.95 -31.25
CA GLU A 7 -11.40 -21.21 -32.40
C GLU A 7 -11.18 -19.73 -32.09
N GLY A 8 -12.04 -19.13 -31.27
CA GLY A 8 -11.90 -17.75 -30.82
C GLY A 8 -10.66 -17.53 -29.95
N ILE A 9 -10.24 -18.54 -29.18
CA ILE A 9 -9.02 -18.50 -28.36
C ILE A 9 -7.76 -18.63 -29.22
N MET A 10 -7.81 -19.47 -30.25
CA MET A 10 -6.67 -19.77 -31.12
C MET A 10 -6.42 -18.70 -32.20
N LYS A 11 -7.37 -17.78 -32.42
CA LYS A 11 -7.25 -16.66 -33.36
C LYS A 11 -6.45 -15.52 -32.72
N ASP A 12 -5.60 -14.89 -33.53
CA ASP A 12 -5.00 -13.62 -33.15
C ASP A 12 -6.07 -12.58 -32.81
N LEU A 13 -5.74 -11.67 -31.89
CA LEU A 13 -6.64 -10.58 -31.54
C LEU A 13 -7.03 -9.82 -32.82
N PRO A 14 -8.33 -9.62 -33.08
CA PRO A 14 -8.77 -8.96 -34.30
C PRO A 14 -8.26 -7.52 -34.33
N ASN A 15 -7.54 -7.17 -35.39
CA ASN A 15 -7.12 -5.78 -35.67
C ASN A 15 -8.22 -5.03 -36.42
N ASP A 16 -9.43 -5.03 -35.87
CA ASP A 16 -10.62 -4.44 -36.49
C ASP A 16 -11.03 -3.11 -35.86
N GLY A 17 -10.09 -2.46 -35.18
CA GLY A 17 -10.31 -1.17 -34.53
C GLY A 17 -11.16 -1.22 -33.27
N ARG A 18 -11.58 -2.41 -32.81
CA ARG A 18 -12.24 -2.55 -31.50
C ARG A 18 -11.27 -2.15 -30.39
N THR A 19 -11.67 -1.16 -29.61
CA THR A 19 -10.94 -0.76 -28.41
C THR A 19 -11.43 -1.57 -27.20
N PRO A 20 -10.51 -2.04 -26.33
CA PRO A 20 -10.89 -2.65 -25.06
C PRO A 20 -11.81 -1.72 -24.27
N LYS A 21 -12.92 -2.27 -23.76
CA LYS A 21 -13.84 -1.51 -22.89
C LYS A 21 -13.24 -1.27 -21.50
N THR A 22 -12.41 -2.21 -21.04
CA THR A 22 -11.70 -2.14 -19.76
C THR A 22 -10.76 -0.95 -19.74
N LYS A 23 -10.81 -0.17 -18.66
CA LYS A 23 -9.92 0.99 -18.46
C LYS A 23 -8.64 0.59 -17.74
N ILE A 24 -7.55 1.25 -18.07
CA ILE A 24 -6.21 0.97 -17.52
C ILE A 24 -5.78 2.11 -16.62
N VAL A 25 -5.45 1.76 -15.37
CA VAL A 25 -4.81 2.65 -14.39
C VAL A 25 -3.31 2.36 -14.39
N CYS A 26 -2.48 3.38 -14.60
CA CYS A 26 -1.02 3.24 -14.52
C CYS A 26 -0.47 4.11 -13.40
N THR A 27 0.38 3.53 -12.54
CA THR A 27 1.11 4.29 -11.52
C THR A 27 2.30 5.00 -12.17
N LEU A 28 2.36 6.32 -12.05
CA LEU A 28 3.49 7.10 -12.54
C LEU A 28 4.60 7.16 -11.48
N GLY A 29 5.83 6.90 -11.90
CA GLY A 29 7.00 6.84 -11.03
C GLY A 29 8.30 7.05 -11.81
N PRO A 30 9.48 6.78 -11.22
CA PRO A 30 10.77 7.11 -11.84
C PRO A 30 10.97 6.54 -13.25
N ALA A 31 10.44 5.35 -13.53
CA ALA A 31 10.55 4.71 -14.84
C ALA A 31 9.52 5.21 -15.87
N SER A 32 8.47 5.93 -15.44
CA SER A 32 7.29 6.22 -16.26
C SER A 32 6.85 7.69 -16.29
N ARG A 33 7.60 8.60 -15.64
CA ARG A 33 7.20 10.03 -15.50
C ARG A 33 7.75 11.01 -16.53
N SER A 34 8.59 10.57 -17.46
CA SER A 34 9.08 11.46 -18.52
C SER A 34 8.02 11.65 -19.60
N VAL A 35 7.94 12.85 -20.19
CA VAL A 35 6.96 13.16 -21.25
C VAL A 35 6.95 12.09 -22.36
N PRO A 36 8.10 11.69 -22.97
CA PRO A 36 8.09 10.70 -24.05
C PRO A 36 7.59 9.32 -23.61
N MET A 37 7.78 8.96 -22.34
CA MET A 37 7.28 7.69 -21.82
C MET A 37 5.77 7.76 -21.55
N ILE A 38 5.29 8.86 -20.98
CA ILE A 38 3.86 9.06 -20.76
C ILE A 38 3.10 9.05 -22.08
N GLU A 39 3.63 9.68 -23.14
CA GLU A 39 3.02 9.62 -24.48
C GLU A 39 2.88 8.18 -25.00
N LYS A 40 3.90 7.32 -24.75
CA LYS A 40 3.83 5.90 -25.10
C LYS A 40 2.75 5.19 -24.28
N LEU A 41 2.63 5.49 -22.99
CA LEU A 41 1.61 4.91 -22.11
C LEU A 41 0.19 5.33 -22.53
N LEU A 42 -0.02 6.60 -22.89
CA LEU A 42 -1.30 7.10 -23.42
C LEU A 42 -1.67 6.35 -24.71
N LYS A 43 -0.75 6.25 -25.68
CA LYS A 43 -0.96 5.51 -26.93
C LYS A 43 -1.18 4.02 -26.72
N ALA A 44 -0.59 3.45 -25.67
CA ALA A 44 -0.78 2.05 -25.27
C ALA A 44 -2.12 1.80 -24.53
N GLY A 45 -2.87 2.86 -24.19
CA GLY A 45 -4.22 2.75 -23.63
C GLY A 45 -4.37 3.17 -22.17
N MET A 46 -3.38 3.84 -21.56
CA MET A 46 -3.54 4.41 -20.22
C MET A 46 -4.74 5.38 -20.18
N ASN A 47 -5.64 5.18 -19.22
CA ASN A 47 -6.83 6.03 -19.03
C ASN A 47 -6.80 6.82 -17.72
N VAL A 48 -6.08 6.34 -16.72
CA VAL A 48 -5.92 6.99 -15.42
C VAL A 48 -4.46 6.96 -15.02
N ALA A 49 -3.92 8.12 -14.67
CA ALA A 49 -2.60 8.26 -14.06
C ALA A 49 -2.76 8.27 -12.53
N ARG A 50 -2.22 7.23 -11.87
CA ARG A 50 -2.21 7.09 -10.41
C ARG A 50 -0.93 7.68 -9.83
N PHE A 51 -1.08 8.56 -8.85
CA PHE A 51 -0.02 9.19 -8.08
C PHE A 51 -0.03 8.59 -6.68
N ASN A 52 0.99 7.80 -6.34
CA ASN A 52 1.08 7.10 -5.06
C ASN A 52 1.77 8.01 -4.01
N PHE A 53 0.99 8.57 -3.07
CA PHE A 53 1.49 9.49 -2.04
C PHE A 53 2.15 8.81 -0.83
N SER A 54 2.24 7.47 -0.81
CA SER A 54 3.13 6.76 0.12
C SER A 54 4.61 7.04 -0.16
N HIS A 55 4.93 7.56 -1.36
CA HIS A 55 6.28 7.93 -1.80
C HIS A 55 6.29 9.29 -2.47
N GLY A 56 7.47 9.92 -2.54
CA GLY A 56 7.66 11.20 -3.20
C GLY A 56 7.17 12.40 -2.38
N SER A 57 7.59 13.59 -2.80
CA SER A 57 7.13 14.87 -2.25
C SER A 57 6.06 15.50 -3.15
N HIS A 58 5.43 16.59 -2.69
CA HIS A 58 4.48 17.36 -3.51
C HIS A 58 5.14 17.88 -4.80
N GLU A 59 6.40 18.30 -4.73
CA GLU A 59 7.17 18.76 -5.90
C GLU A 59 7.41 17.63 -6.89
N TYR A 60 7.76 16.44 -6.39
CA TYR A 60 7.94 15.25 -7.23
C TYR A 60 6.66 14.91 -8.01
N HIS A 61 5.51 14.96 -7.32
CA HIS A 61 4.21 14.69 -7.94
C HIS A 61 3.78 15.83 -8.86
N GLN A 62 4.10 17.09 -8.53
CA GLN A 62 3.82 18.25 -9.38
C GLN A 62 4.52 18.15 -10.72
N GLU A 63 5.84 17.87 -10.73
CA GLU A 63 6.59 17.70 -11.98
C GLU A 63 6.03 16.55 -12.82
N THR A 64 5.61 15.46 -12.15
CA THR A 64 5.00 14.31 -12.82
C THR A 64 3.65 14.68 -13.46
N LEU A 65 2.83 15.51 -12.80
CA LEU A 65 1.56 16.00 -13.32
C LEU A 65 1.76 16.97 -14.48
N ASP A 66 2.76 17.85 -14.40
CA ASP A 66 3.09 18.79 -15.48
C ASP A 66 3.55 18.03 -16.73
N ASN A 67 4.37 16.99 -16.57
CA ASN A 67 4.76 16.10 -17.66
C ASN A 67 3.57 15.34 -18.26
N LEU A 68 2.63 14.88 -17.43
CA LEU A 68 1.40 14.24 -17.89
C LEU A 68 0.55 15.20 -18.73
N ARG A 69 0.38 16.45 -18.28
CA ARG A 69 -0.35 17.49 -19.00
C ARG A 69 0.30 17.81 -20.36
N ALA A 70 1.63 17.92 -20.40
CA ALA A 70 2.35 18.09 -21.66
C ALA A 70 2.14 16.90 -22.62
N ALA A 71 2.24 15.67 -22.11
CA ALA A 71 2.01 14.46 -22.93
C ALA A 71 0.57 14.38 -23.46
N MET A 72 -0.42 14.76 -22.66
CA MET A 72 -1.82 14.84 -23.10
C MET A 72 -2.01 15.88 -24.21
N GLN A 73 -1.38 17.06 -24.08
CA GLN A 73 -1.39 18.09 -25.13
C GLN A 73 -0.74 17.59 -26.43
N ASN A 74 0.42 16.94 -26.34
CA ASN A 74 1.17 16.45 -27.51
C ASN A 74 0.43 15.34 -28.26
N THR A 75 -0.32 14.50 -27.55
CA THR A 75 -1.00 13.32 -28.13
C THR A 75 -2.46 13.54 -28.46
N GLY A 76 -3.09 14.58 -27.88
CA GLY A 76 -4.54 14.77 -27.93
C GLY A 76 -5.34 13.72 -27.15
N MET A 77 -4.67 12.91 -26.32
CA MET A 77 -5.30 11.87 -25.50
C MET A 77 -5.46 12.36 -24.06
N LEU A 78 -6.57 12.01 -23.41
CA LEU A 78 -6.87 12.39 -22.03
C LEU A 78 -6.63 11.20 -21.08
N ALA A 79 -6.15 11.52 -19.88
CA ALA A 79 -6.11 10.60 -18.75
C ALA A 79 -6.59 11.30 -17.48
N ALA A 80 -7.40 10.61 -16.67
CA ALA A 80 -7.81 11.12 -15.37
C ALA A 80 -6.63 11.07 -14.38
N VAL A 81 -6.59 12.02 -13.44
CA VAL A 81 -5.59 12.10 -12.38
C VAL A 81 -6.18 11.54 -11.09
N MET A 82 -5.56 10.47 -10.59
CA MET A 82 -5.94 9.82 -9.33
C MET A 82 -4.86 10.05 -8.27
N LEU A 83 -5.22 10.71 -7.18
CA LEU A 83 -4.41 10.76 -5.97
C LEU A 83 -4.69 9.50 -5.15
N ASP A 84 -3.67 8.70 -4.88
CA ASP A 84 -3.77 7.55 -3.97
C ASP A 84 -3.12 7.91 -2.63
N THR A 85 -3.95 7.96 -1.57
CA THR A 85 -3.51 8.37 -0.23
C THR A 85 -2.58 7.32 0.35
N LYS A 86 -1.70 7.75 1.27
CA LYS A 86 -0.88 6.80 2.01
C LYS A 86 -1.75 5.98 2.96
N GLY A 87 -2.68 6.67 3.63
CA GLY A 87 -3.57 6.06 4.61
C GLY A 87 -2.86 5.62 5.89
N PRO A 88 -3.65 5.09 6.85
CA PRO A 88 -3.12 4.56 8.09
C PRO A 88 -2.41 3.22 7.86
N GLU A 89 -1.09 3.20 7.99
CA GLU A 89 -0.28 1.98 7.87
C GLU A 89 0.26 1.53 9.22
N ILE A 90 0.15 0.24 9.51
CA ILE A 90 0.89 -0.39 10.61
C ILE A 90 2.24 -0.85 10.06
N ARG A 91 3.31 -0.51 10.77
CA ARG A 91 4.68 -0.89 10.39
C ARG A 91 5.45 -1.46 11.58
N THR A 92 6.37 -2.38 11.29
CA THR A 92 7.41 -2.76 12.25
C THR A 92 8.37 -1.60 12.50
N GLY A 93 9.05 -1.59 13.64
CA GLY A 93 10.03 -0.56 13.98
C GLY A 93 11.39 -0.74 13.32
N PHE A 94 12.37 -0.06 13.91
CA PHE A 94 13.78 -0.19 13.57
C PHE A 94 14.38 -1.43 14.24
N LEU A 95 15.49 -1.92 13.69
CA LEU A 95 16.21 -3.08 14.21
C LEU A 95 17.57 -2.66 14.79
N LYS A 96 18.11 -3.46 15.70
CA LYS A 96 19.46 -3.25 16.21
C LYS A 96 20.45 -3.28 15.05
N ASP A 97 21.35 -2.30 15.05
CA ASP A 97 22.39 -2.11 14.03
C ASP A 97 21.88 -1.97 12.59
N GLY A 98 20.57 -1.76 12.38
CA GLY A 98 19.94 -1.62 11.07
C GLY A 98 19.94 -2.90 10.21
N ASN A 99 20.35 -4.03 10.77
CA ASN A 99 20.47 -5.28 10.04
C ASN A 99 19.16 -6.09 10.10
N PRO A 100 18.77 -6.76 8.99
CA PRO A 100 17.66 -7.69 9.02
C PRO A 100 17.90 -8.84 10.01
N ILE A 101 16.87 -9.20 10.76
CA ILE A 101 16.91 -10.31 11.72
C ILE A 101 16.26 -11.56 11.15
N GLN A 102 16.78 -12.73 11.49
CA GLN A 102 16.17 -13.99 11.09
C GLN A 102 15.16 -14.44 12.14
N LEU A 103 13.89 -14.51 11.75
CA LEU A 103 12.86 -15.12 12.55
C LEU A 103 12.77 -16.61 12.23
N LYS A 104 12.77 -17.48 13.24
CA LYS A 104 12.72 -18.93 13.09
C LYS A 104 11.36 -19.47 13.46
N GLU A 105 10.87 -20.43 12.69
CA GLU A 105 9.62 -21.14 13.00
C GLU A 105 9.63 -21.72 14.42
N GLY A 106 8.50 -21.58 15.11
CA GLY A 106 8.28 -22.05 16.47
C GLY A 106 8.87 -21.16 17.57
N GLN A 107 9.73 -20.19 17.25
CA GLN A 107 10.28 -19.29 18.26
C GLN A 107 9.22 -18.30 18.78
N GLU A 108 9.35 -17.90 20.03
CA GLU A 108 8.53 -16.83 20.61
C GLU A 108 9.20 -15.47 20.42
N ILE A 109 8.38 -14.47 20.13
CA ILE A 109 8.78 -13.07 19.96
C ILE A 109 7.80 -12.16 20.68
N THR A 110 8.32 -11.09 21.28
CA THR A 110 7.51 -10.02 21.87
C THR A 110 7.38 -8.85 20.90
N ILE A 111 6.17 -8.38 20.69
CA ILE A 111 5.89 -7.17 19.95
C ILE A 111 5.55 -6.08 20.97
N SER A 112 6.32 -5.00 20.99
CA SER A 112 6.06 -3.81 21.80
C SER A 112 5.37 -2.72 20.97
N THR A 113 4.49 -1.94 21.60
CA THR A 113 3.95 -0.71 21.02
C THR A 113 4.83 0.51 21.26
N ASP A 114 5.92 0.36 22.03
CA ASP A 114 6.97 1.37 22.14
C ASP A 114 7.83 1.36 20.87
N TYR A 115 7.58 2.33 19.99
CA TYR A 115 8.19 2.41 18.67
C TYR A 115 9.65 2.91 18.69
N ASP A 116 10.14 3.38 19.84
CA ASP A 116 11.54 3.78 20.02
C ASP A 116 12.46 2.58 20.27
N ILE A 117 11.90 1.41 20.59
CA ILE A 117 12.64 0.16 20.76
C ILE A 117 13.22 -0.27 19.41
N LYS A 118 14.56 -0.39 19.36
CA LYS A 118 15.29 -1.07 18.29
C LYS A 118 15.23 -2.58 18.51
N GLY A 119 14.50 -3.25 17.65
CA GLY A 119 14.18 -4.67 17.79
C GLY A 119 15.33 -5.62 17.48
N ASP A 120 15.18 -6.85 17.94
CA ASP A 120 16.05 -8.01 17.71
C ASP A 120 15.22 -9.28 17.55
N GLU A 121 15.85 -10.46 17.52
CA GLU A 121 15.18 -11.75 17.34
C GLU A 121 14.15 -12.08 18.45
N LYS A 122 14.19 -11.39 19.59
CA LYS A 122 13.32 -11.64 20.74
C LYS A 122 12.24 -10.58 20.90
N THR A 123 12.53 -9.33 20.57
CA THR A 123 11.57 -8.24 20.71
C THR A 123 11.61 -7.32 19.51
N ILE A 124 10.46 -7.03 18.91
CA ILE A 124 10.31 -6.01 17.87
C ILE A 124 9.27 -4.99 18.32
N SER A 125 9.25 -3.83 17.66
CA SER A 125 8.20 -2.81 17.88
C SER A 125 7.26 -2.72 16.68
N MET A 126 6.03 -2.27 16.92
CA MET A 126 5.05 -1.93 15.87
C MET A 126 4.42 -0.58 16.14
N SER A 127 4.08 0.16 15.07
CA SER A 127 3.56 1.53 15.17
C SER A 127 2.14 1.62 15.74
N TYR A 128 1.40 0.51 15.83
CA TYR A 128 0.00 0.50 16.25
C TYR A 128 -0.15 0.40 17.77
N LYS A 129 -0.39 1.53 18.43
CA LYS A 129 -0.49 1.60 19.90
C LYS A 129 -1.62 0.77 20.52
N LYS A 130 -2.71 0.54 19.78
CA LYS A 130 -3.83 -0.28 20.24
C LYS A 130 -3.65 -1.78 19.97
N LEU A 131 -2.52 -2.20 19.40
CA LEU A 131 -2.26 -3.60 19.06
C LEU A 131 -2.60 -4.58 20.22
N PRO A 132 -2.15 -4.38 21.47
CA PRO A 132 -2.42 -5.32 22.56
C PRO A 132 -3.88 -5.33 23.03
N VAL A 133 -4.67 -4.33 22.65
CA VAL A 133 -6.09 -4.22 22.96
C VAL A 133 -6.94 -4.91 21.90
N ASP A 134 -6.57 -4.75 20.62
CA ASP A 134 -7.39 -5.18 19.50
C ASP A 134 -7.09 -6.62 19.04
N VAL A 135 -5.88 -7.13 19.29
CA VAL A 135 -5.53 -8.52 18.99
C VAL A 135 -5.81 -9.43 20.18
N GLN A 136 -6.11 -10.70 19.90
CA GLN A 136 -6.43 -11.70 20.90
C GLN A 136 -5.65 -13.00 20.61
N PRO A 137 -5.39 -13.86 21.63
CA PRO A 137 -4.82 -15.17 21.40
C PRO A 137 -5.54 -15.94 20.29
N GLY A 138 -4.78 -16.52 19.36
CA GLY A 138 -5.30 -17.19 18.17
C GLY A 138 -5.42 -16.32 16.92
N HIS A 139 -5.33 -14.98 17.05
CA HIS A 139 -5.20 -14.10 15.88
C HIS A 139 -3.84 -14.27 15.20
N THR A 140 -3.80 -13.88 13.92
CA THR A 140 -2.57 -13.87 13.12
C THR A 140 -2.14 -12.43 12.85
N ILE A 141 -0.86 -12.15 12.99
CA ILE A 141 -0.23 -10.91 12.57
C ILE A 141 0.69 -11.22 11.39
N LEU A 142 0.46 -10.55 10.27
CA LEU A 142 1.22 -10.74 9.04
C LEU A 142 2.19 -9.57 8.84
N CYS A 143 3.47 -9.85 8.66
CA CYS A 143 4.49 -8.83 8.40
C CYS A 143 5.12 -9.01 7.02
N ALA A 144 5.65 -7.93 6.44
CA ALA A 144 6.37 -7.93 5.15
C ALA A 144 5.55 -8.58 4.02
N ASP A 145 4.40 -7.98 3.71
CA ASP A 145 3.46 -8.46 2.68
C ASP A 145 2.97 -9.90 2.90
N GLY A 146 2.95 -10.36 4.17
CA GLY A 146 2.54 -11.71 4.54
C GLY A 146 3.64 -12.76 4.45
N SER A 147 4.89 -12.37 4.16
CA SER A 147 6.04 -13.28 4.14
C SER A 147 6.37 -13.83 5.53
N ILE A 148 5.97 -13.12 6.59
CA ILE A 148 6.14 -13.53 7.98
C ILE A 148 4.75 -13.63 8.61
N SER A 149 4.46 -14.76 9.25
CA SER A 149 3.24 -15.00 10.01
C SER A 149 3.57 -15.21 11.49
N LEU A 150 2.89 -14.45 12.34
CA LEU A 150 3.03 -14.50 13.79
C LEU A 150 1.67 -14.85 14.41
N ALA A 151 1.58 -15.97 15.13
CA ALA A 151 0.40 -16.33 15.89
C ALA A 151 0.42 -15.67 17.26
N VAL A 152 -0.63 -14.94 17.61
CA VAL A 152 -0.76 -14.28 18.92
C VAL A 152 -0.96 -15.33 20.01
N LEU A 153 -0.11 -15.29 21.03
CA LEU A 153 -0.17 -16.17 22.20
C LEU A 153 -0.84 -15.49 23.39
N SER A 154 -0.50 -14.23 23.65
CA SER A 154 -1.03 -13.46 24.79
C SER A 154 -0.81 -11.97 24.60
N CYS A 155 -1.69 -11.15 25.20
CA CYS A 155 -1.65 -9.69 25.11
C CYS A 155 -1.52 -9.08 26.51
N ASP A 156 -0.71 -8.04 26.66
CA ASP A 156 -0.62 -7.22 27.88
C ASP A 156 -0.82 -5.73 27.52
N PRO A 157 -2.07 -5.23 27.61
CA PRO A 157 -2.37 -3.82 27.38
C PRO A 157 -1.68 -2.85 28.34
N LYS A 158 -1.38 -3.27 29.58
CA LYS A 158 -0.74 -2.38 30.57
C LYS A 158 0.73 -2.19 30.26
N ALA A 159 1.41 -3.25 29.81
CA ALA A 159 2.79 -3.19 29.37
C ALA A 159 2.94 -2.69 27.91
N GLY A 160 1.85 -2.66 27.13
CA GLY A 160 1.91 -2.32 25.71
C GLY A 160 2.58 -3.41 24.87
N THR A 161 2.39 -4.69 25.22
CA THR A 161 3.10 -5.80 24.57
C THR A 161 2.18 -6.94 24.13
N VAL A 162 2.58 -7.66 23.08
CA VAL A 162 1.93 -8.88 22.58
C VAL A 162 2.99 -9.96 22.39
N ARG A 163 2.81 -11.11 23.02
CA ARG A 163 3.66 -12.28 22.75
C ARG A 163 3.09 -13.07 21.59
N CYS A 164 3.96 -13.42 20.66
CA CYS A 164 3.61 -14.19 19.49
C CYS A 164 4.56 -15.37 19.29
N ARG A 165 4.14 -16.34 18.50
CA ARG A 165 4.97 -17.42 17.97
C ARG A 165 5.16 -17.21 16.48
N CYS A 166 6.38 -17.36 15.97
CA CYS A 166 6.63 -17.36 14.54
C CYS A 166 6.12 -18.66 13.91
N GLU A 167 5.23 -18.56 12.92
CA GLU A 167 4.66 -19.72 12.23
C GLU A 167 5.52 -20.16 11.02
N ASN A 168 6.52 -19.36 10.63
CA ASN A 168 7.46 -19.70 9.57
C ASN A 168 8.82 -19.04 9.77
N THR A 169 9.85 -19.58 9.11
CA THR A 169 11.20 -18.99 9.10
C THR A 169 11.35 -17.96 7.99
N ALA A 170 11.72 -16.73 8.32
CA ALA A 170 11.87 -15.63 7.35
C ALA A 170 12.76 -14.48 7.87
N MET A 171 13.25 -13.64 6.97
CA MET A 171 14.04 -12.45 7.30
C MET A 171 13.14 -11.24 7.49
N LEU A 172 13.18 -10.60 8.67
CA LEU A 172 12.51 -9.33 8.92
C LEU A 172 13.50 -8.18 8.74
N GLY A 173 13.17 -7.25 7.84
CA GLY A 173 13.86 -5.96 7.74
C GLY A 173 13.13 -4.86 8.54
N GLU A 174 13.64 -3.64 8.47
CA GLU A 174 13.02 -2.50 9.15
C GLU A 174 11.76 -2.00 8.44
N ARG A 175 10.84 -1.41 9.23
CA ARG A 175 9.69 -0.63 8.73
C ARG A 175 8.81 -1.35 7.71
N LYS A 176 8.69 -2.68 7.87
CA LYS A 176 7.85 -3.53 7.02
C LYS A 176 6.39 -3.31 7.37
N ASN A 177 5.51 -3.41 6.37
CA ASN A 177 4.08 -3.33 6.59
C ASN A 177 3.58 -4.51 7.45
N VAL A 178 2.51 -4.25 8.18
CA VAL A 178 1.85 -5.22 9.05
C VAL A 178 0.35 -5.24 8.72
N ASN A 179 -0.22 -6.42 8.59
CA ASN A 179 -1.65 -6.65 8.42
C ASN A 179 -2.19 -7.50 9.58
N LEU A 180 -3.43 -7.24 9.99
CA LEU A 180 -4.10 -7.91 11.10
C LEU A 180 -5.41 -8.56 10.59
N PRO A 181 -5.36 -9.74 9.93
CA PRO A 181 -6.55 -10.42 9.44
C PRO A 181 -7.57 -10.68 10.56
N GLY A 182 -8.83 -10.33 10.31
CA GLY A 182 -9.92 -10.54 11.26
C GLY A 182 -9.95 -9.58 12.46
N VAL A 183 -9.07 -8.56 12.49
CA VAL A 183 -9.03 -7.54 13.54
C VAL A 183 -9.60 -6.24 13.01
N VAL A 184 -10.51 -5.63 13.76
CA VAL A 184 -10.97 -4.27 13.47
C VAL A 184 -9.89 -3.30 13.93
N VAL A 185 -9.24 -2.65 12.96
CA VAL A 185 -8.17 -1.69 13.21
C VAL A 185 -8.78 -0.30 13.32
N ASP A 186 -8.73 0.27 14.51
CA ASP A 186 -9.17 1.63 14.81
C ASP A 186 -8.03 2.61 14.53
N LEU A 187 -7.81 2.84 13.24
CA LEU A 187 -6.95 3.90 12.74
C LEU A 187 -7.79 4.95 12.01
N PRO A 188 -7.44 6.24 12.11
CA PRO A 188 -8.16 7.28 11.39
C PRO A 188 -8.10 7.02 9.89
N THR A 189 -9.24 7.13 9.22
CA THR A 189 -9.37 6.88 7.77
C THR A 189 -8.42 7.75 6.93
N LEU A 190 -8.15 8.97 7.41
CA LEU A 190 -7.21 9.91 6.81
C LEU A 190 -6.20 10.33 7.89
N THR A 191 -4.92 10.26 7.57
CA THR A 191 -3.87 10.86 8.39
C THR A 191 -3.79 12.37 8.13
N GLU A 192 -3.15 13.13 9.04
CA GLU A 192 -2.90 14.57 8.82
C GLU A 192 -2.16 14.82 7.50
N LYS A 193 -1.23 13.92 7.13
CA LYS A 193 -0.53 13.96 5.85
C LYS A 193 -1.49 13.76 4.68
N ASP A 194 -2.42 12.81 4.76
CA ASP A 194 -3.38 12.59 3.68
C ASP A 194 -4.29 13.81 3.48
N VAL A 195 -4.73 14.43 4.58
CA VAL A 195 -5.49 15.69 4.53
C VAL A 195 -4.66 16.80 3.88
N GLU A 196 -3.38 16.91 4.24
CA GLU A 196 -2.46 17.86 3.62
C GLU A 196 -2.27 17.60 2.12
N ASP A 197 -2.04 16.35 1.72
CA ASP A 197 -1.87 15.95 0.32
C ASP A 197 -3.12 16.33 -0.50
N ILE A 198 -4.32 16.05 0.03
CA ILE A 198 -5.58 16.37 -0.62
C ILE A 198 -5.77 17.89 -0.73
N LEU A 199 -5.62 18.63 0.37
CA LEU A 199 -5.94 20.07 0.40
C LEU A 199 -4.88 20.95 -0.27
N LYS A 200 -3.59 20.60 -0.13
CA LYS A 200 -2.49 21.43 -0.63
C LYS A 200 -2.01 21.01 -2.01
N TRP A 201 -2.18 19.75 -2.42
CA TRP A 201 -1.77 19.28 -3.75
C TRP A 201 -2.96 18.88 -4.62
N GLY A 202 -3.86 18.05 -4.11
CA GLY A 202 -4.99 17.51 -4.88
C GLY A 202 -5.97 18.59 -5.37
N VAL A 203 -6.50 19.41 -4.45
CA VAL A 203 -7.49 20.46 -4.75
C VAL A 203 -6.94 21.53 -5.70
N PRO A 204 -5.76 22.13 -5.47
CA PRO A 204 -5.20 23.13 -6.39
C PRO A 204 -4.94 22.57 -7.79
N ASN A 205 -4.58 21.29 -7.89
CA ASN A 205 -4.34 20.62 -9.17
C ASN A 205 -5.59 20.10 -9.85
N LYS A 206 -6.77 20.22 -9.25
CA LYS A 206 -8.06 19.76 -9.80
C LYS A 206 -8.00 18.29 -10.23
N ILE A 207 -7.53 17.43 -9.34
CA ILE A 207 -7.52 15.98 -9.56
C ILE A 207 -8.93 15.44 -9.76
N ASP A 208 -9.05 14.32 -10.48
CA ASP A 208 -10.35 13.73 -10.83
C ASP A 208 -10.84 12.74 -9.77
N MET A 209 -9.91 12.06 -9.08
CA MET A 209 -10.22 10.96 -8.17
C MET A 209 -9.28 10.93 -6.97
N ILE A 210 -9.81 10.47 -5.84
CA ILE A 210 -9.03 10.09 -4.66
C ILE A 210 -9.26 8.60 -4.40
N ALA A 211 -8.19 7.81 -4.41
CA ALA A 211 -8.18 6.44 -3.90
C ALA A 211 -7.78 6.48 -2.43
N LEU A 212 -8.69 6.05 -1.55
CA LEU A 212 -8.49 6.05 -0.11
C LEU A 212 -7.91 4.71 0.33
N SER A 213 -6.64 4.69 0.70
CA SER A 213 -5.97 3.52 1.25
C SER A 213 -6.50 3.16 2.64
N PHE A 214 -6.68 1.86 2.89
CA PHE A 214 -7.11 1.29 4.19
C PHE A 214 -8.43 1.84 4.74
N TYR A 215 -9.39 2.14 3.85
CA TYR A 215 -10.74 2.53 4.26
C TYR A 215 -11.44 1.41 5.04
N ASN A 216 -11.61 1.62 6.34
CA ASN A 216 -12.54 0.83 7.16
C ASN A 216 -13.84 1.62 7.31
N VAL A 217 -14.97 0.97 7.04
CA VAL A 217 -16.27 1.54 7.35
C VAL A 217 -16.45 1.46 8.86
N ASP A 218 -16.68 2.59 9.52
CA ASP A 218 -17.26 2.57 10.86
C ASP A 218 -18.58 1.82 10.77
N VAL A 219 -18.65 0.62 11.37
CA VAL A 219 -19.93 -0.01 11.72
C VAL A 219 -20.44 0.67 13.00
N GLN A 220 -20.58 1.98 12.97
CA GLN A 220 -21.35 2.69 13.97
C GLN A 220 -22.81 2.64 13.54
N GLY A 221 -23.51 1.62 14.07
CA GLY A 221 -24.96 1.62 14.21
C GLY A 221 -25.40 2.35 15.47
#